data_AF-A0A658NFS3-F1
#
_entry.id   AF-A0A658NFS3-F1
#
_cell.length_a   1.000
_cell.length_b   1.000
_cell.length_c   1.000
_cell.angle_alpha   90.00
_cell.angle_beta   90.00
_cell.angle_gamma   90.00
#
_symmetry.space_group_name_H-M   'P 1'
#
loop_
_entity.id
_entity.type
_entity.pdbx_description
1 polymer ?
#
loop_
_entity_poly.entity_id
_entity_poly.type
_entity_poly.pdbx_seq_one_letter_code
_entity_poly.pdbx_strand_id
1 'polypeptide(L)' 'LVPEGIEGKVPYRGPIAEMIYQLLGGLRSGMGYTGAATIEELHRKARFVQISAAGLRESHVHDVIITKEAPNYRTEG' A
#
# COMPACT_ATOMS: atom_id res chain seq x y z
N LEU A 1 -19.53 27.70 -12.45
CA LEU A 1 -18.58 26.59 -12.28
C LEU A 1 -18.78 26.03 -10.88
N VAL A 2 -19.22 24.78 -10.78
CA VAL A 2 -19.39 24.09 -9.50
C VAL A 2 -18.06 23.36 -9.22
N PRO A 3 -17.38 23.63 -8.10
CA PRO A 3 -16.14 22.93 -7.79
C PRO A 3 -16.37 21.43 -7.50
N GLU A 4 -15.53 20.56 -8.06
CA GLU A 4 -15.55 19.10 -7.84
C GLU A 4 -14.34 18.61 -7.01
N GLY A 5 -13.49 19.53 -6.52
CA GLY A 5 -12.24 19.21 -5.83
C GLY A 5 -11.88 20.19 -4.71
N ILE A 6 -10.90 19.78 -3.89
CA ILE A 6 -10.34 20.55 -2.78
C ILE A 6 -8.83 20.78 -2.99
N GLU A 7 -8.30 21.84 -2.40
CA GLU A 7 -6.86 22.10 -2.35
C GLU A 7 -6.28 21.57 -1.03
N GLY A 8 -5.11 20.94 -1.11
CA GLY A 8 -4.44 20.36 0.06
C GLY A 8 -2.94 20.31 -0.12
N LYS A 9 -2.21 20.13 0.99
CA LYS A 9 -0.76 19.94 1.01
C LYS A 9 -0.45 18.52 1.46
N VAL A 10 0.61 17.95 0.90
CA VAL A 10 1.14 16.64 1.29
C VAL A 10 2.62 16.76 1.67
N PRO A 11 3.15 15.92 2.58
CA PRO A 11 4.56 15.92 2.92
C PRO A 11 5.44 15.65 1.70
N TYR A 12 6.61 16.28 1.65
CA TYR A 12 7.64 15.96 0.66
C TYR A 12 8.12 14.51 0.84
N ARG A 13 8.30 13.78 -0.27
CA ARG A 13 8.57 12.34 -0.27
C ARG A 13 9.95 11.96 -0.83
N GLY A 14 10.87 12.92 -0.95
CA GLY A 14 12.20 12.66 -1.48
C GLY A 14 12.20 12.39 -2.99
N PRO A 15 13.28 11.77 -3.51
CA PRO A 15 13.41 11.40 -4.91
C PRO A 15 12.38 10.35 -5.35
N ILE A 16 11.86 10.49 -6.57
CA ILE A 16 10.85 9.57 -7.12
C ILE A 16 11.36 8.10 -7.20
N ALA A 17 12.67 7.91 -7.41
CA ALA A 17 13.28 6.60 -7.53
C ALA A 17 13.09 5.74 -6.27
N GLU A 18 13.14 6.34 -5.09
CA GLU A 18 12.94 5.65 -3.81
C GLU A 18 11.50 5.14 -3.66
N MET A 19 10.53 5.96 -4.07
CA MET A 19 9.12 5.57 -4.07
C MET A 19 8.86 4.42 -5.06
N ILE A 20 9.39 4.52 -6.28
CA ILE A 20 9.24 3.46 -7.29
C ILE A 20 9.84 2.15 -6.79
N TYR A 21 11.00 2.20 -6.12
CA TYR A 21 11.63 1.03 -5.53
C TYR A 21 10.72 0.33 -4.51
N GLN A 22 10.11 1.09 -3.59
CA GLN A 22 9.18 0.53 -2.60
C GLN A 22 7.92 -0.03 -3.25
N LEU A 23 7.34 0.66 -4.23
CA LEU A 23 6.14 0.19 -4.96
C LEU A 23 6.42 -1.11 -5.72
N LEU A 24 7.54 -1.20 -6.42
CA LEU A 24 7.94 -2.43 -7.12
C LEU A 24 8.25 -3.56 -6.14
N GLY A 25 8.88 -3.26 -5.00
CA GLY A 25 9.13 -4.23 -3.93
C GLY A 25 7.83 -4.81 -3.37
N GLY A 26 6.84 -3.97 -3.08
CA GLY A 26 5.51 -4.38 -2.64
C GLY A 26 4.79 -5.24 -3.67
N LEU A 27 4.79 -4.83 -4.94
CA LEU A 27 4.19 -5.61 -6.04
C LEU A 27 4.83 -6.99 -6.17
N ARG A 28 6.17 -7.07 -6.17
CA ARG A 28 6.88 -8.35 -6.28
C ARG A 28 6.63 -9.27 -5.09
N SER A 29 6.55 -8.71 -3.88
CA SER A 29 6.18 -9.46 -2.67
C SER A 29 4.78 -10.09 -2.81
N GLY A 30 3.78 -9.29 -3.24
CA GLY A 30 2.43 -9.78 -3.52
C GLY A 30 2.36 -10.82 -4.64
N MET A 31 3.12 -10.64 -5.72
CA MET A 31 3.27 -11.63 -6.79
C MET A 31 3.89 -12.94 -6.27
N GLY A 32 4.82 -12.86 -5.32
CA GLY A 32 5.39 -14.02 -4.62
C GLY A 32 4.33 -14.79 -3.83
N TYR A 33 3.52 -14.11 -3.01
CA TYR A 33 2.43 -14.75 -2.24
C TYR A 33 1.37 -15.41 -3.12
N THR A 34 1.11 -14.86 -4.32
CA THR A 34 0.12 -15.39 -5.26
C THR A 34 0.69 -16.41 -6.26
N GLY A 35 2.01 -16.66 -6.22
CA GLY A 35 2.70 -17.56 -7.15
C GLY A 35 2.60 -17.11 -8.61
N ALA A 36 2.64 -15.79 -8.85
CA ALA A 36 2.55 -15.18 -10.18
C ALA A 36 3.92 -14.67 -10.65
N ALA A 37 4.41 -15.16 -11.79
CA ALA A 37 5.66 -14.72 -12.39
C ALA A 37 5.50 -13.47 -13.26
N THR A 38 4.27 -13.17 -13.71
CA THR A 38 3.95 -12.01 -14.55
C THR A 38 2.69 -11.30 -14.05
N ILE A 39 2.47 -10.07 -14.52
CA ILE A 39 1.25 -9.30 -14.19
C ILE A 39 0.00 -10.01 -14.73
N GLU A 40 0.08 -10.59 -15.92
CA GLU A 40 -1.02 -11.38 -16.50
C GLU A 40 -1.36 -12.60 -15.64
N GLU A 41 -0.34 -13.30 -15.14
CA GLU A 41 -0.56 -14.39 -14.18
C GLU A 41 -1.18 -13.90 -12.88
N LEU A 42 -0.75 -12.75 -12.35
CA LEU A 42 -1.32 -12.16 -11.15
C LEU A 42 -2.81 -11.89 -11.34
N HIS A 43 -3.20 -11.25 -12.46
CA HIS A 43 -4.60 -10.98 -12.79
C HIS A 43 -5.45 -12.26 -12.88
N ARG A 44 -4.86 -13.36 -13.40
CA ARG A 44 -5.57 -14.64 -13.53
C ARG A 44 -5.63 -15.45 -12.23
N LYS A 45 -4.56 -15.44 -11.44
CA LYS A 45 -4.38 -16.30 -10.26
C LYS A 45 -4.90 -15.65 -8.97
N ALA A 46 -4.87 -14.33 -8.87
CA ALA A 46 -5.26 -13.62 -7.65
C ALA A 46 -6.70 -13.97 -7.23
N ARG A 47 -6.88 -14.13 -5.92
CA ARG A 47 -8.18 -14.34 -5.28
C ARG A 47 -8.33 -13.28 -4.21
N PHE A 48 -9.49 -12.64 -4.19
CA PHE A 48 -9.84 -11.64 -3.20
C PHE A 48 -10.91 -12.19 -2.27
N VAL A 49 -10.84 -11.77 -1.02
CA VAL A 49 -11.86 -12.03 -0.01
C VAL A 49 -12.30 -10.71 0.59
N GLN A 50 -13.58 -10.62 0.92
CA GLN A 50 -14.10 -9.44 1.62
C GLN A 50 -13.74 -9.52 3.10
N ILE A 51 -13.27 -8.41 3.66
CA ILE A 51 -12.97 -8.29 5.09
C ILE A 51 -13.89 -7.26 5.75
N SER A 52 -14.08 -7.40 7.06
CA SER A 52 -14.80 -6.42 7.88
C SER A 52 -13.88 -5.23 8.24
N ALA A 53 -14.46 -4.16 8.80
CA ALA A 53 -13.67 -3.07 9.37
C ALA A 53 -12.73 -3.53 10.51
N ALA A 54 -13.14 -4.55 11.27
CA ALA A 54 -12.27 -5.17 12.28
C ALA A 54 -11.07 -5.87 11.64
N GLY A 55 -11.30 -6.60 10.54
CA GLY A 55 -10.22 -7.24 9.77
C GLY A 55 -9.27 -6.24 9.11
N LEU A 56 -9.77 -5.06 8.70
CA LEU A 56 -8.91 -3.97 8.22
C LEU A 56 -8.00 -3.46 9.35
N ARG A 57 -8.57 -3.19 10.54
CA ARG A 57 -7.78 -2.75 11.70
C ARG A 57 -6.73 -3.78 12.12
N GLU A 58 -7.09 -5.06 12.07
CA GLU A 58 -6.18 -6.19 12.32
C GLU A 58 -5.05 -6.29 11.27
N SER A 59 -5.33 -5.97 10.01
CA SER A 59 -4.33 -6.04 8.93
C SER A 59 -3.27 -4.93 9.03
N HIS A 60 -3.63 -3.79 9.62
CA HIS A 60 -2.69 -2.70 9.90
C HIS A 60 -1.87 -2.99 11.16
N VAL A 61 -0.71 -2.37 11.29
CA VAL A 61 0.05 -2.39 12.55
C VAL A 61 -0.85 -1.88 13.69
N HIS A 62 -1.09 -2.72 14.70
CA HIS A 62 -1.91 -2.39 15.86
C HIS A 62 -1.23 -2.85 17.17
N ASP A 63 -1.64 -2.27 18.29
CA ASP A 63 -1.20 -2.58 19.66
C ASP A 63 0.32 -2.45 19.93
N VAL A 64 1.01 -1.62 19.14
CA VAL A 64 2.45 -1.32 19.31
C VAL A 64 2.76 0.17 19.06
N ILE A 65 3.82 0.66 19.68
CA ILE A 65 4.36 2.01 19.41
C ILE A 65 5.37 1.90 18.28
N ILE A 66 5.10 2.58 17.16
CA ILE A 66 6.05 2.70 16.04
C ILE A 66 7.14 3.71 16.46
N THR A 67 8.34 3.23 16.73
CA THR A 67 9.48 4.07 17.14
C THR A 67 10.34 4.56 15.98
N LYS A 68 10.19 3.95 14.81
CA LYS A 68 10.88 4.31 13.57
C LYS A 68 9.95 4.16 12.39
N GLU A 69 9.90 5.16 11.53
CA GLU A 69 9.11 5.11 10.31
C GLU A 69 9.67 4.07 9.32
N ALA A 70 8.76 3.32 8.71
CA ALA A 70 9.09 2.45 7.59
C ALA A 70 8.98 3.23 6.28
N PRO A 71 9.86 2.97 5.29
CA PRO A 71 9.86 3.69 4.02
C PRO A 71 8.59 3.47 3.18
N ASN A 72 7.83 2.40 3.46
CA ASN A 72 6.65 1.97 2.72
C ASN A 72 5.39 1.84 3.60
N TYR A 73 5.43 2.24 4.86
CA TYR A 73 4.27 2.14 5.75
C TYR A 73 4.16 3.41 6.60
N ARG A 74 3.03 4.10 6.44
CA ARG A 74 2.65 5.27 7.23
C ARG A 74 1.20 5.09 7.61
N THR A 75 0.90 5.24 8.89
CA THR A 75 -0.47 5.45 9.34
C THR A 75 -0.81 6.88 8.96
N GLU A 76 -1.69 7.05 7.96
CA GLU A 76 -2.34 8.35 7.77
C GLU A 76 -3.14 8.64 9.05
N GLY A 77 -2.98 9.87 9.56
CA GLY A 77 -3.69 10.34 10.76
C GLY A 77 -5.18 10.49 10.51
#